data_AF-A0A958G420-F1
#
_entry.id   AF-A0A958G420-F1
#
_cell.length_a   1.000
_cell.length_b   1.000
_cell.length_c   1.000
_cell.angle_alpha   90.00
_cell.angle_beta   90.00
_cell.angle_gamma   90.00
#
_symmetry.space_group_name_H-M   'P 1'
#
loop_
_entity.id
_entity.type
_entity.pdbx_description
1 polymer ?
#
loop_
_entity_poly.entity_id
_entity_poly.type
_entity_poly.pdbx_seq_one_letter_code
_entity_poly.pdbx_strand_id
1 'polypeptide(L)'
;MLDENLRHQDAGHIGQRRPVLLYGDSFAAGVGDAESFQDILNRDEAFSRDYYLLNYGVSGFGVDQIYLMLQHSLPLYQRPIVIFSLMTLDLDRSILTFRGGAKPYFRVEDGALRLYGTPLTLPPGAYIAENPPEIVSYLYRKSLFSGMMPESLRACLRSKQQIVQMKKQLNRKILLAVLKLLDEQQVDYCFLIFHPHFPGISTLDRESDWRDPFLRTFLDSTRVPHIWSKDLYR
;
A
#
# COMPACT_ATOMS: atom_id res chain seq x y z
N MET A 1 -6.25 15.66 16.46
CA MET A 1 -7.50 16.27 15.97
C MET A 1 -8.04 15.32 14.92
N LEU A 2 -9.27 14.82 15.07
CA LEU A 2 -9.87 13.91 14.08
C LEU A 2 -10.10 14.70 12.79
N ASP A 3 -9.67 14.15 11.66
CA ASP A 3 -9.94 14.76 10.36
C ASP A 3 -11.27 14.21 9.84
N GLU A 4 -12.37 14.86 10.22
CA GLU A 4 -13.72 14.49 9.81
C GLU A 4 -13.88 14.45 8.28
N ASN A 5 -13.01 15.11 7.51
CA ASN A 5 -13.03 15.06 6.05
C ASN A 5 -12.67 13.67 5.49
N LEU A 6 -12.09 12.80 6.32
CA LEU A 6 -11.75 11.42 5.93
C LEU A 6 -12.84 10.40 6.30
N ARG A 7 -14.00 10.88 6.77
CA ARG A 7 -15.18 10.02 6.94
C ARG A 7 -15.68 9.56 5.58
N HIS A 8 -15.89 8.26 5.42
CA HIS A 8 -16.37 7.68 4.16
C HIS A 8 -17.74 8.25 3.78
N GLN A 9 -17.94 8.57 2.50
CA GLN A 9 -19.21 9.10 1.98
C GLN A 9 -20.41 8.19 2.29
N ASP A 10 -20.18 6.87 2.24
CA ASP A 10 -21.21 5.86 2.52
C ASP A 10 -21.35 5.50 4.00
N ALA A 11 -20.68 6.22 4.91
CA ALA A 11 -20.74 5.92 6.35
C ALA A 11 -22.17 5.97 6.92
N GLY A 12 -23.05 6.79 6.33
CA GLY A 12 -24.47 6.84 6.72
C GLY A 12 -25.23 5.54 6.46
N HIS A 13 -24.75 4.70 5.53
CA HIS A 13 -25.40 3.44 5.18
C HIS A 13 -25.07 2.29 6.14
N ILE A 14 -24.11 2.45 7.05
CA ILE A 14 -23.77 1.41 8.04
C ILE A 14 -25.00 1.03 8.87
N GLY A 15 -25.76 2.02 9.34
CA GLY A 15 -26.94 1.79 10.20
C GLY A 15 -26.54 1.11 11.52
N GLN A 16 -27.21 0.02 11.86
CA GLN A 16 -26.94 -0.77 13.08
C GLN A 16 -25.89 -1.87 12.88
N ARG A 17 -25.33 -2.00 11.68
CA ARG A 17 -24.39 -3.05 11.31
C ARG A 17 -22.97 -2.72 11.77
N ARG A 18 -22.12 -3.74 11.87
CA ARG A 18 -20.71 -3.54 12.19
C ARG A 18 -19.94 -3.08 10.94
N PRO A 19 -19.19 -1.96 10.98
CA PRO A 19 -18.43 -1.51 9.83
C PRO A 19 -17.26 -2.46 9.53
N VAL A 20 -17.03 -2.71 8.25
CA VAL A 20 -15.84 -3.39 7.71
C VAL A 20 -15.08 -2.39 6.85
N LEU A 21 -13.85 -2.07 7.20
CA LEU A 21 -13.06 -1.04 6.53
C LEU A 21 -11.98 -1.70 5.66
N LEU A 22 -12.10 -1.57 4.35
CA LEU A 22 -11.11 -2.07 3.39
C LEU A 22 -10.14 -0.95 3.03
N TYR A 23 -8.87 -1.10 3.38
CA TYR A 23 -7.80 -0.19 2.97
C TYR A 23 -6.94 -0.84 1.90
N GLY A 24 -6.46 -0.06 0.94
CA GLY A 24 -5.52 -0.58 -0.05
C GLY A 24 -5.19 0.38 -1.18
N ASP A 25 -4.59 -0.18 -2.23
CA ASP A 25 -4.22 0.53 -3.44
C ASP A 25 -5.32 0.45 -4.52
N SER A 26 -4.94 0.58 -5.79
CA SER A 26 -5.85 0.43 -6.95
C SER A 26 -6.60 -0.90 -6.99
N PHE A 27 -6.03 -2.00 -6.49
CA PHE A 27 -6.73 -3.29 -6.51
C PHE A 27 -7.90 -3.30 -5.52
N ALA A 28 -7.72 -2.71 -4.34
CA ALA A 28 -8.80 -2.53 -3.38
C ALA A 28 -9.85 -1.54 -3.89
N ALA A 29 -9.41 -0.41 -4.47
CA ALA A 29 -10.29 0.63 -5.01
C ALA A 29 -11.23 0.10 -6.11
N GLY A 30 -10.83 -0.97 -6.80
CA GLY A 30 -11.47 -1.45 -8.03
C GLY A 30 -10.79 -0.87 -9.25
N VAL A 31 -10.71 -1.67 -10.32
CA VAL A 31 -10.07 -1.28 -11.58
C VAL A 31 -11.07 -1.42 -12.72
N GLY A 32 -11.30 -0.33 -13.46
CA GLY A 32 -12.17 -0.31 -14.63
C GLY A 32 -13.66 -0.46 -14.27
N ASP A 33 -14.37 -1.25 -15.08
CA ASP A 33 -15.82 -1.50 -14.92
C ASP A 33 -16.13 -2.71 -14.02
N ALA A 34 -15.11 -3.30 -13.38
CA ALA A 34 -15.32 -4.42 -12.48
C ALA A 34 -16.09 -3.97 -11.23
N GLU A 35 -17.01 -4.81 -10.75
CA GLU A 35 -17.68 -4.56 -9.48
C GLU A 35 -16.67 -4.45 -8.34
N SER A 36 -16.85 -3.45 -7.48
CA SER A 36 -15.96 -3.26 -6.34
C SER A 36 -16.23 -4.30 -5.24
N PHE A 37 -15.24 -4.54 -4.38
CA PHE A 37 -15.46 -5.37 -3.19
C PHE A 37 -16.60 -4.85 -2.32
N GLN A 38 -16.81 -3.54 -2.29
CA GLN A 38 -17.92 -2.92 -1.57
C GLN A 38 -19.26 -3.32 -2.18
N ASP A 39 -19.40 -3.24 -3.51
CA ASP A 39 -20.63 -3.62 -4.20
C ASP A 39 -20.94 -5.10 -4.00
N ILE A 40 -19.94 -5.96 -4.18
CA ILE A 40 -20.08 -7.42 -4.06
C ILE A 40 -20.54 -7.78 -2.64
N LEU A 41 -19.83 -7.32 -1.60
CA LEU A 41 -20.11 -7.71 -0.22
C LEU A 41 -21.38 -7.06 0.33
N ASN A 42 -21.66 -5.79 0.01
CA ASN A 42 -22.86 -5.12 0.51
C ASN A 42 -24.15 -5.60 -0.18
N ARG A 43 -24.06 -6.29 -1.33
CA ARG A 43 -25.21 -6.96 -1.97
C ARG A 43 -25.42 -8.40 -1.48
N ASP A 44 -24.39 -9.03 -0.92
CA ASP A 44 -24.51 -10.37 -0.35
C ASP A 44 -25.41 -10.35 0.89
N GLU A 45 -26.51 -11.11 0.88
CA GLU A 45 -27.51 -11.09 1.96
C GLU A 45 -26.95 -11.59 3.29
N ALA A 46 -26.03 -12.56 3.25
CA ALA A 46 -25.46 -13.13 4.46
C ALA A 46 -24.50 -12.15 5.16
N PHE A 47 -23.67 -11.45 4.39
CA PHE A 47 -22.78 -10.40 4.88
C PHE A 47 -23.54 -9.16 5.31
N SER A 48 -24.39 -8.63 4.42
CA SER A 48 -25.03 -7.32 4.58
C SER A 48 -26.08 -7.26 5.69
N ARG A 49 -26.49 -8.42 6.23
CA ARG A 49 -27.33 -8.52 7.43
C ARG A 49 -26.66 -7.92 8.65
N ASP A 50 -25.38 -8.25 8.87
CA ASP A 50 -24.65 -7.95 10.11
C ASP A 50 -23.52 -6.93 9.88
N TYR A 51 -23.07 -6.76 8.63
CA TYR A 51 -21.91 -5.96 8.27
C TYR A 51 -22.20 -4.96 7.16
N TYR A 52 -21.39 -3.90 7.10
CA TYR A 52 -21.37 -2.99 5.96
C TYR A 52 -19.94 -2.60 5.63
N LEU A 53 -19.51 -2.87 4.40
CA LEU A 53 -18.15 -2.55 3.94
C LEU A 53 -18.06 -1.11 3.46
N LEU A 54 -16.99 -0.43 3.86
CA LEU A 54 -16.54 0.86 3.36
C LEU A 54 -15.17 0.71 2.72
N ASN A 55 -15.04 1.07 1.45
CA ASN A 55 -13.82 0.90 0.67
C ASN A 55 -12.97 2.17 0.63
N TYR A 56 -11.92 2.17 1.43
CA TYR A 56 -10.87 3.18 1.49
C TYR A 56 -9.69 2.90 0.53
N GLY A 57 -9.88 2.05 -0.47
CA GLY A 57 -8.88 1.80 -1.51
C GLY A 57 -8.61 3.05 -2.35
N VAL A 58 -7.33 3.38 -2.58
CA VAL A 58 -6.95 4.53 -3.41
C VAL A 58 -5.88 4.14 -4.43
N SER A 59 -6.18 4.43 -5.70
CA SER A 59 -5.25 4.16 -6.80
C SER A 59 -3.91 4.87 -6.61
N GLY A 60 -2.82 4.11 -6.81
CA GLY A 60 -1.47 4.66 -6.76
C GLY A 60 -0.90 4.83 -5.35
N PHE A 61 -1.57 4.34 -4.30
CA PHE A 61 -0.97 4.31 -2.98
C PHE A 61 0.22 3.33 -2.90
N GLY A 62 1.16 3.66 -2.02
CA GLY A 62 2.11 2.71 -1.44
C GLY A 62 1.67 2.32 -0.03
N VAL A 63 2.36 1.36 0.59
CA VAL A 63 2.02 0.89 1.95
C VAL A 63 2.04 2.03 2.98
N ASP A 64 2.93 3.01 2.79
CA ASP A 64 3.00 4.24 3.58
C ASP A 64 1.70 5.05 3.55
N GLN A 65 1.11 5.26 2.38
CA GLN A 65 -0.13 6.03 2.22
C GLN A 65 -1.36 5.24 2.66
N ILE A 66 -1.36 3.91 2.47
CA ILE A 66 -2.41 3.04 3.02
C ILE A 66 -2.41 3.14 4.56
N TYR A 67 -1.22 3.11 5.18
CA TYR A 67 -1.08 3.30 6.62
C TYR A 67 -1.58 4.68 7.09
N LEU A 68 -1.25 5.77 6.37
CA LEU A 68 -1.77 7.10 6.71
C LEU A 68 -3.29 7.15 6.63
N MET A 69 -3.89 6.60 5.58
CA MET A 69 -5.35 6.53 5.43
C MET A 69 -5.99 5.77 6.60
N LEU A 70 -5.43 4.61 6.97
CA LEU A 70 -5.86 3.84 8.14
C LEU A 70 -5.74 4.68 9.42
N GLN A 71 -4.56 5.27 9.68
CA GLN A 71 -4.26 6.03 10.89
C GLN A 71 -5.26 7.16 11.14
N HIS A 72 -5.69 7.85 10.07
CA HIS A 72 -6.56 9.00 10.19
C HIS A 72 -8.06 8.67 10.18
N SER A 73 -8.48 7.62 9.45
CA SER A 73 -9.90 7.28 9.32
C SER A 73 -10.39 6.20 10.30
N LEU A 74 -9.53 5.29 10.75
CA LEU A 74 -9.92 4.22 11.69
C LEU A 74 -10.61 4.76 12.95
N PRO A 75 -10.13 5.84 13.61
CA PRO A 75 -10.77 6.37 14.82
C PRO A 75 -12.17 6.95 14.61
N LEU A 76 -12.63 7.13 13.36
CA LEU A 76 -13.96 7.65 13.03
C LEU A 76 -15.07 6.59 13.16
N TYR A 77 -14.70 5.33 13.39
CA TYR A 77 -15.61 4.19 13.43
C TYR A 77 -15.53 3.45 14.76
N GLN A 78 -16.68 3.01 15.26
CA GLN A 78 -16.76 2.24 16.50
C GLN A 78 -16.60 0.74 16.21
N ARG A 79 -15.57 0.11 16.81
CA ARG A 79 -15.30 -1.34 16.74
C ARG A 79 -15.37 -1.93 15.31
N PRO A 80 -14.72 -1.33 14.30
CA PRO A 80 -14.73 -1.91 12.96
C PRO A 80 -14.00 -3.26 12.90
N ILE A 81 -14.20 -3.96 11.78
CA ILE A 81 -13.26 -4.97 11.29
C ILE A 81 -12.39 -4.29 10.23
N VAL A 82 -11.07 -4.48 10.27
CA VAL A 82 -10.15 -3.89 9.30
C VAL A 82 -9.60 -4.93 8.33
N ILE A 83 -9.76 -4.67 7.04
CA ILE A 83 -9.07 -5.41 5.98
C ILE A 83 -7.95 -4.51 5.46
N PHE A 84 -6.70 -4.81 5.83
CA PHE A 84 -5.53 -4.08 5.35
C PHE A 84 -4.96 -4.80 4.12
N SER A 85 -5.29 -4.30 2.94
CA SER A 85 -4.83 -4.89 1.69
C SER A 85 -3.64 -4.14 1.09
N LEU A 86 -2.78 -4.87 0.40
CA LEU A 86 -1.68 -4.29 -0.36
C LEU A 86 -1.30 -5.20 -1.53
N MET A 87 -0.90 -4.60 -2.64
CA MET A 87 -0.20 -5.30 -3.70
C MET A 87 1.30 -5.36 -3.38
N THR A 88 1.98 -6.44 -3.74
CA THR A 88 3.44 -6.58 -3.50
C THR A 88 4.25 -5.38 -4.01
N LEU A 89 3.87 -4.81 -5.16
CA LEU A 89 4.50 -3.62 -5.74
C LEU A 89 4.34 -2.33 -4.90
N ASP A 90 3.39 -2.29 -3.96
CA ASP A 90 3.18 -1.15 -3.04
C ASP A 90 4.39 -0.90 -2.15
N LEU A 91 5.13 -1.96 -1.83
CA LEU A 91 6.36 -1.88 -1.05
C LEU A 91 7.44 -1.01 -1.72
N ASP A 92 7.47 -0.96 -3.06
CA ASP A 92 8.42 -0.11 -3.78
C ASP A 92 8.08 1.36 -3.72
N ARG A 93 6.80 1.69 -3.56
CA ARG A 93 6.29 3.05 -3.63
C ARG A 93 6.47 3.80 -2.31
N SER A 94 6.72 3.09 -1.20
CA SER A 94 6.92 3.68 0.13
C SER A 94 8.17 4.56 0.23
N ILE A 95 9.17 4.37 -0.64
CA ILE A 95 10.39 5.20 -0.67
C ILE A 95 10.27 6.42 -1.60
N LEU A 96 9.14 6.56 -2.32
CA LEU A 96 8.96 7.63 -3.29
C LEU A 96 8.45 8.89 -2.61
N THR A 97 9.03 10.04 -2.95
CA THR A 97 8.55 11.36 -2.52
C THR A 97 7.56 11.98 -3.50
N PHE A 98 7.49 11.43 -4.72
CA PHE A 98 6.66 11.92 -5.82
C PHE A 98 6.07 10.74 -6.61
N ARG A 99 4.77 10.80 -6.92
CA ARG A 99 4.09 9.86 -7.80
C ARG A 99 2.85 10.51 -8.42
N GLY A 100 2.99 11.09 -9.60
CA GLY A 100 1.93 11.90 -10.25
C GLY A 100 1.71 13.27 -9.59
N GLY A 101 2.08 13.40 -8.32
CA GLY A 101 2.24 14.63 -7.55
C GLY A 101 3.17 14.38 -6.36
N ALA A 102 3.54 15.44 -5.63
CA ALA A 102 4.19 15.29 -4.34
C ALA A 102 3.29 14.48 -3.41
N LYS A 103 3.86 13.57 -2.63
CA LYS A 103 3.10 12.76 -1.67
C LYS A 103 3.72 12.84 -0.28
N PRO A 104 2.94 12.67 0.79
CA PRO A 104 3.47 12.36 2.10
C PRO A 104 4.29 11.07 2.04
N TYR A 105 5.41 11.02 2.75
CA TYR A 105 6.28 9.85 2.79
C TYR A 105 6.96 9.72 4.15
N PHE A 106 7.32 8.49 4.52
CA PHE A 106 8.07 8.24 5.75
C PHE A 106 9.58 8.12 5.49
N ARG A 107 10.37 8.53 6.47
CA ARG A 107 11.78 8.14 6.60
C ARG A 107 12.01 7.46 7.95
N VAL A 108 13.00 6.58 8.00
CA VAL A 108 13.49 6.01 9.25
C VAL A 108 14.63 6.88 9.74
N GLU A 109 14.40 7.60 10.84
CA GLU A 109 15.39 8.47 11.48
C GLU A 109 15.47 8.13 12.96
N ASP A 110 16.69 7.94 13.47
CA ASP A 110 16.93 7.53 14.86
C ASP A 110 16.14 6.27 15.27
N GLY A 111 15.91 5.37 14.30
CA GLY A 111 15.14 4.14 14.50
C GLY A 111 13.61 4.30 14.53
N ALA A 112 13.09 5.53 14.39
CA ALA A 112 11.66 5.86 14.38
C ALA A 112 11.17 6.21 12.97
N LEU A 113 9.86 6.03 12.73
CA LEU A 113 9.21 6.56 11.53
C LEU A 113 8.91 8.04 11.72
N ARG A 114 9.37 8.87 10.77
CA ARG A 114 9.03 10.29 10.71
C ARG A 114 8.34 10.61 9.39
N LEU A 115 7.23 11.33 9.48
CA LEU A 115 6.42 11.74 8.33
C LEU A 115 6.95 13.05 7.74
N TYR A 116 7.07 13.08 6.43
CA TYR A 116 7.53 14.22 5.64
C TYR A 116 6.59 14.47 4.46
N GLY A 117 6.74 15.63 3.80
CA GLY A 117 5.95 16.00 2.64
C GLY A 117 4.54 16.47 2.98
N THR A 118 4.30 16.91 4.22
CA THR A 118 3.04 17.49 4.67
C THR A 118 3.27 18.88 5.28
N PRO A 119 2.41 19.88 5.00
CA PRO A 119 1.26 19.82 4.09
C PRO A 119 1.69 19.80 2.62
N LEU A 120 0.82 19.26 1.74
CA LEU A 120 1.00 19.35 0.29
C LEU A 120 0.57 20.74 -0.17
N THR A 121 1.53 21.63 -0.41
CA THR A 121 1.25 23.04 -0.73
C THR A 121 1.30 23.37 -2.21
N LEU A 122 1.95 22.53 -3.03
CA LEU A 122 2.20 22.82 -4.43
C LEU A 122 1.45 21.88 -5.37
N PRO A 123 0.84 22.39 -6.45
CA PRO A 123 0.33 21.53 -7.52
C PRO A 123 1.49 20.80 -8.21
N PRO A 124 1.25 19.63 -8.83
CA PRO A 124 2.33 18.80 -9.40
C PRO A 124 3.27 19.53 -10.36
N GLY A 125 2.74 20.40 -11.23
CA GLY A 125 3.56 21.17 -12.18
C GLY A 125 4.51 22.14 -11.50
N ALA A 126 4.07 22.85 -10.47
CA ALA A 126 4.91 23.76 -9.69
C ALA A 126 5.97 22.99 -8.89
N TYR A 127 5.56 21.87 -8.28
CA TYR A 127 6.50 21.01 -7.54
C TYR A 127 7.63 20.50 -8.45
N ILE A 128 7.32 20.05 -9.67
CA ILE A 128 8.33 19.60 -10.64
C ILE A 128 9.22 20.76 -11.09
N ALA A 129 8.66 21.96 -11.29
CA ALA A 129 9.45 23.13 -11.66
C ALA A 129 10.48 23.51 -10.57
N GLU A 130 10.11 23.37 -9.30
CA GLU A 130 11.00 23.61 -8.16
C GLU A 130 11.95 22.43 -7.87
N ASN A 131 11.55 21.20 -8.22
CA ASN A 131 12.29 19.96 -7.97
C ASN A 131 12.47 19.17 -9.28
N PRO A 132 13.19 19.70 -10.27
CA PRO A 132 13.33 19.04 -11.56
C PRO A 132 14.01 17.67 -11.39
N PRO A 133 13.58 16.64 -12.12
CA PRO A 133 14.20 15.32 -12.03
C PRO A 133 15.67 15.40 -12.46
N GLU A 134 16.58 15.06 -11.54
CA GLU A 134 18.00 14.99 -11.84
C GLU A 134 18.31 13.74 -12.68
N ILE A 135 18.37 13.90 -14.00
CA ILE A 135 18.78 12.85 -14.93
C ILE A 135 20.18 13.15 -15.42
N VAL A 136 21.18 12.58 -14.74
CA VAL A 136 22.61 12.74 -15.06
C VAL A 136 22.92 12.31 -16.50
N SER A 137 22.32 11.22 -16.99
CA SER A 137 22.43 10.81 -18.39
C SER A 137 21.31 9.85 -18.79
N TYR A 138 20.56 10.23 -19.81
CA TYR A 138 19.53 9.39 -20.42
C TYR A 138 20.12 8.15 -21.11
N LEU A 139 21.33 8.26 -21.68
CA LEU A 139 22.02 7.12 -22.30
C LEU A 139 22.49 6.12 -21.24
N TYR A 140 23.03 6.61 -20.11
CA TYR A 140 23.38 5.76 -18.98
C TYR A 140 22.14 5.06 -18.41
N ARG A 141 21.05 5.81 -18.18
CA ARG A 141 19.76 5.22 -17.77
C ARG A 141 19.25 4.22 -18.80
N LYS A 142 19.25 4.52 -20.09
CA LYS A 142 18.85 3.57 -21.14
C LYS A 142 19.71 2.32 -21.10
N SER A 143 21.02 2.44 -20.97
CA SER A 143 21.94 1.30 -20.88
C SER A 143 21.68 0.43 -19.63
N LEU A 144 21.47 1.08 -18.47
CA LEU A 144 21.11 0.39 -17.23
C LEU A 144 19.76 -0.31 -17.29
N PHE A 145 18.75 0.32 -17.91
CA PHE A 145 17.35 -0.12 -17.92
C PHE A 145 16.92 -0.90 -19.16
N SER A 146 17.78 -1.02 -20.17
CA SER A 146 17.61 -1.92 -21.31
C SER A 146 18.35 -3.25 -21.12
N GLY A 147 18.23 -4.15 -22.09
CA GLY A 147 19.02 -5.39 -22.18
C GLY A 147 20.46 -5.19 -22.66
N MET A 148 20.94 -3.95 -22.81
CA MET A 148 22.26 -3.67 -23.40
C MET A 148 23.46 -4.00 -22.51
N MET A 149 23.28 -4.15 -21.19
CA MET A 149 24.36 -4.52 -20.25
C MET A 149 24.14 -5.92 -19.64
N PRO A 150 25.21 -6.65 -19.28
CA PRO A 150 25.12 -7.88 -18.49
C PRO A 150 24.40 -7.65 -17.15
N GLU A 151 23.65 -8.64 -16.68
CA GLU A 151 22.82 -8.52 -15.49
C GLU A 151 23.64 -8.32 -14.20
N SER A 152 24.81 -8.94 -14.10
CA SER A 152 25.76 -8.77 -12.99
C SER A 152 26.23 -7.31 -12.84
N LEU A 153 26.57 -6.68 -13.96
CA LEU A 153 26.99 -5.27 -14.02
C LEU A 153 25.82 -4.33 -13.70
N ARG A 154 24.62 -4.62 -14.21
CA ARG A 154 23.40 -3.87 -13.85
C ARG A 154 23.04 -4.02 -12.37
N ALA A 155 23.26 -5.19 -11.77
CA ALA A 155 22.98 -5.42 -10.35
C ALA A 155 23.94 -4.62 -9.45
N CYS A 156 25.23 -4.59 -9.80
CA CYS A 156 26.27 -3.82 -9.12
C CYS A 156 26.03 -2.31 -9.21
N LEU A 157 25.85 -1.78 -10.44
CA LEU A 157 25.70 -0.34 -10.68
C LEU A 157 24.40 0.27 -10.15
N ARG A 158 23.38 -0.56 -9.88
CA ARG A 158 22.07 -0.05 -9.44
C ARG A 158 21.97 0.17 -7.93
N SER A 159 23.01 -0.12 -7.14
CA SER A 159 22.90 -0.19 -5.67
C SER A 159 21.64 -0.96 -5.23
N LYS A 160 21.24 -1.95 -6.04
CA LYS A 160 19.92 -2.60 -6.00
C LYS A 160 19.67 -3.22 -4.63
N GLN A 161 20.73 -3.80 -4.05
CA GLN A 161 20.69 -4.41 -2.73
C GLN A 161 20.47 -3.36 -1.63
N GLN A 162 21.19 -2.24 -1.62
CA GLN A 162 21.01 -1.17 -0.62
C GLN A 162 19.59 -0.58 -0.68
N ILE A 163 19.08 -0.30 -1.89
CA ILE A 163 17.71 0.20 -2.07
C ILE A 163 16.68 -0.83 -1.60
N VAL A 164 16.87 -2.11 -1.92
CA VAL A 164 15.99 -3.18 -1.45
C VAL A 164 16.04 -3.28 0.08
N GLN A 165 17.20 -3.19 0.71
CA GLN A 165 17.30 -3.19 2.18
C GLN A 165 16.62 -1.98 2.80
N MET A 166 16.80 -0.79 2.21
CA MET A 166 16.09 0.42 2.62
C MET A 166 14.56 0.26 2.52
N LYS A 167 14.07 -0.29 1.40
CA LYS A 167 12.64 -0.62 1.22
C LYS A 167 12.16 -1.60 2.28
N LYS A 168 12.91 -2.69 2.54
CA LYS A 168 12.57 -3.69 3.57
C LYS A 168 12.51 -3.06 4.95
N GLN A 169 13.51 -2.25 5.32
CA GLN A 169 13.57 -1.57 6.62
C GLN A 169 12.39 -0.61 6.82
N LEU A 170 12.13 0.24 5.83
CA LEU A 170 11.04 1.21 5.88
C LEU A 170 9.68 0.51 5.95
N ASN A 171 9.40 -0.42 5.04
CA ASN A 171 8.12 -1.12 5.03
C ASN A 171 7.93 -1.98 6.29
N ARG A 172 8.98 -2.61 6.83
CA ARG A 172 8.88 -3.34 8.10
C ARG A 172 8.42 -2.42 9.22
N LYS A 173 9.00 -1.21 9.32
CA LYS A 173 8.62 -0.23 10.32
C LYS A 173 7.17 0.23 10.12
N ILE A 174 6.75 0.49 8.88
CA ILE A 174 5.37 0.90 8.56
C ILE A 174 4.38 -0.21 8.95
N LEU A 175 4.64 -1.45 8.54
CA LEU A 175 3.77 -2.57 8.87
C LEU A 175 3.71 -2.84 10.38
N LEU A 176 4.81 -2.68 11.12
CA LEU A 176 4.78 -2.72 12.59
C LEU A 176 3.93 -1.59 13.19
N ALA A 177 3.95 -0.39 12.60
CA ALA A 177 3.11 0.72 13.04
C ALA A 177 1.62 0.45 12.74
N VAL A 178 1.30 -0.18 11.60
CA VAL A 178 -0.05 -0.68 11.29
C VAL A 178 -0.52 -1.64 12.37
N LEU A 179 0.26 -2.68 12.68
CA LEU A 179 -0.13 -3.68 13.70
C LEU A 179 -0.31 -3.03 15.07
N LYS A 180 0.63 -2.18 15.49
CA LYS A 180 0.53 -1.43 16.73
C LYS A 180 -0.77 -0.63 16.80
N LEU A 181 -1.12 0.10 15.74
CA LEU A 181 -2.36 0.87 15.68
C LEU A 181 -3.59 -0.03 15.80
N LEU A 182 -3.64 -1.15 15.08
CA LEU A 182 -4.77 -2.08 15.12
C LEU A 182 -4.94 -2.73 16.50
N ASP A 183 -3.83 -3.13 17.13
CA ASP A 183 -3.81 -3.69 18.49
C ASP A 183 -4.26 -2.65 19.53
N GLU A 184 -3.77 -1.41 19.45
CA GLU A 184 -4.15 -0.31 20.34
C GLU A 184 -5.64 0.05 20.23
N GLN A 185 -6.21 -0.04 19.02
CA GLN A 185 -7.64 0.18 18.79
C GLN A 185 -8.51 -1.05 19.12
N GLN A 186 -7.90 -2.20 19.45
CA GLN A 186 -8.58 -3.44 19.79
C GLN A 186 -9.64 -3.86 18.75
N VAL A 187 -9.28 -3.76 17.47
CA VAL A 187 -10.14 -4.12 16.34
C VAL A 187 -9.78 -5.49 15.80
N ASP A 188 -10.77 -6.19 15.24
CA ASP A 188 -10.49 -7.40 14.45
C ASP A 188 -9.88 -6.99 13.12
N TYR A 189 -8.87 -7.71 12.65
CA TYR A 189 -8.25 -7.40 11.37
C TYR A 189 -7.72 -8.62 10.61
N CYS A 190 -7.62 -8.48 9.30
CA CYS A 190 -6.90 -9.40 8.43
C CYS A 190 -6.17 -8.64 7.32
N PHE A 191 -5.13 -9.27 6.78
CA PHE A 191 -4.34 -8.71 5.68
C PHE A 191 -4.69 -9.41 4.37
N LEU A 192 -4.80 -8.65 3.28
CA LEU A 192 -5.07 -9.20 1.96
C LEU A 192 -3.91 -8.85 1.01
N ILE A 193 -3.17 -9.86 0.57
CA ILE A 193 -1.94 -9.67 -0.22
C ILE A 193 -2.21 -9.98 -1.69
N PHE A 194 -2.19 -8.94 -2.52
CA PHE A 194 -2.39 -9.03 -3.95
C PHE A 194 -1.07 -9.16 -4.72
N HIS A 195 -1.12 -9.87 -5.85
CA HIS A 195 -0.01 -9.99 -6.78
C HIS A 195 -0.47 -9.53 -8.17
N PRO A 196 0.31 -8.68 -8.86
CA PRO A 196 -0.03 -8.25 -10.21
C PRO A 196 -0.10 -9.44 -11.16
N HIS A 197 -1.13 -9.46 -12.01
CA HIS A 197 -1.25 -10.36 -13.15
C HIS A 197 -1.45 -9.57 -14.43
N PHE A 198 -0.35 -8.98 -14.92
CA PHE A 198 -0.32 -8.23 -16.17
C PHE A 198 0.77 -8.77 -17.09
N PRO A 199 0.58 -8.77 -18.42
CA PRO A 199 1.62 -9.13 -19.36
C PRO A 199 2.92 -8.37 -19.09
N GLY A 200 4.04 -9.08 -18.97
CA GLY A 200 5.38 -8.52 -18.72
C GLY A 200 5.72 -8.18 -17.26
N ILE A 201 4.71 -7.98 -16.39
CA ILE A 201 4.88 -7.59 -14.98
C ILE A 201 4.38 -8.67 -14.02
N SER A 202 3.64 -9.68 -14.50
CA SER A 202 3.02 -10.66 -13.62
C SER A 202 4.03 -11.33 -12.69
N THR A 203 3.71 -11.30 -11.40
CA THR A 203 4.46 -12.00 -10.37
C THR A 203 3.74 -13.25 -9.88
N LEU A 204 2.54 -13.56 -10.41
CA LEU A 204 1.82 -14.79 -10.07
C LEU A 204 2.61 -16.02 -10.55
N ASP A 205 3.07 -16.00 -11.80
CA ASP A 205 3.69 -17.17 -12.45
C ASP A 205 5.24 -17.14 -12.44
N ARG A 206 5.84 -16.11 -11.85
CA ARG A 206 7.30 -15.91 -11.81
C ARG A 206 7.89 -16.26 -10.45
N GLU A 207 9.20 -16.56 -10.45
CA GLU A 207 9.98 -16.66 -9.21
C GLU A 207 9.72 -15.45 -8.31
N SER A 208 9.48 -15.75 -7.04
CA SER A 208 9.22 -14.78 -5.99
C SER A 208 10.39 -13.80 -5.89
N ASP A 209 10.18 -12.52 -6.20
CA ASP A 209 11.20 -11.50 -5.98
C ASP A 209 11.38 -11.21 -4.47
N TRP A 210 12.14 -10.17 -4.09
CA TRP A 210 12.41 -9.89 -2.67
C TRP A 210 11.16 -9.59 -1.81
N ARG A 211 10.03 -9.22 -2.43
CA ARG A 211 8.79 -8.76 -1.77
C ARG A 211 8.05 -9.91 -1.09
N ASP A 212 7.87 -11.02 -1.80
CA ASP A 212 7.15 -12.20 -1.31
C ASP A 212 7.82 -12.83 -0.07
N PRO A 213 9.12 -13.19 -0.06
CA PRO A 213 9.77 -13.74 1.12
C PRO A 213 9.83 -12.70 2.24
N PHE A 214 9.93 -11.41 1.92
CA PHE A 214 9.86 -10.34 2.92
C PHE A 214 8.49 -10.30 3.63
N LEU A 215 7.40 -10.28 2.87
CA LEU A 215 6.04 -10.25 3.39
C LEU A 215 5.68 -11.54 4.11
N ARG A 216 5.98 -12.72 3.53
CA ARG A 216 5.74 -14.00 4.20
C ARG A 216 6.49 -14.09 5.53
N THR A 217 7.79 -13.80 5.54
CA THR A 217 8.58 -13.78 6.79
C THR A 217 7.98 -12.80 7.80
N PHE A 218 7.54 -11.62 7.36
CA PHE A 218 6.89 -10.65 8.25
C PHE A 218 5.60 -11.23 8.85
N LEU A 219 4.64 -11.64 8.01
CA LEU A 219 3.33 -12.13 8.40
C LEU A 219 3.40 -13.39 9.28
N ASP A 220 4.31 -14.32 8.95
CA ASP A 220 4.54 -15.53 9.75
C ASP A 220 5.12 -15.19 11.12
N SER A 221 6.09 -14.26 11.17
CA SER A 221 6.73 -13.86 12.43
C SER A 221 5.78 -13.09 13.37
N THR A 222 4.81 -12.38 12.81
CA THR A 222 3.82 -11.60 13.57
C THR A 222 2.49 -12.34 13.74
N ARG A 223 2.33 -13.52 13.13
CA ARG A 223 1.11 -14.34 13.15
C ARG A 223 -0.15 -13.58 12.72
N VAL A 224 0.00 -12.67 11.76
CA VAL A 224 -1.11 -11.85 11.27
C VAL A 224 -2.04 -12.72 10.42
N PRO A 225 -3.36 -12.75 10.70
CA PRO A 225 -4.33 -13.40 9.82
C PRO A 225 -4.27 -12.78 8.43
N HIS A 226 -4.05 -13.59 7.40
CA HIS A 226 -3.91 -13.07 6.05
C HIS A 226 -4.44 -14.02 4.99
N ILE A 227 -4.85 -13.42 3.87
CA ILE A 227 -5.20 -14.12 2.64
C ILE A 227 -4.15 -13.74 1.59
N TRP A 228 -3.55 -14.74 0.98
CA TRP A 228 -2.48 -14.59 0.02
C TRP A 228 -2.96 -14.97 -1.38
N SER A 229 -2.99 -14.05 -2.34
CA SER A 229 -3.65 -14.32 -3.62
C SER A 229 -3.03 -15.47 -4.42
N LYS A 230 -1.72 -15.73 -4.29
CA LYS A 230 -1.07 -16.90 -4.93
C LYS A 230 -1.55 -18.24 -4.36
N ASP A 231 -2.06 -18.26 -3.12
CA ASP A 231 -2.53 -19.50 -2.50
C ASP A 231 -3.95 -19.86 -3.00
N LEU A 232 -4.66 -18.88 -3.57
CA LEU A 232 -5.99 -19.05 -4.17
C LEU A 232 -5.94 -19.38 -5.67
N TYR A 233 -4.89 -18.95 -6.38
CA TYR A 233 -4.73 -19.11 -7.83
C TYR A 233 -4.12 -20.48 -8.21
N ARG A 234 -4.50 -21.57 -7.52
CA ARG A 234 -4.03 -22.92 -7.85
C ARG A 234 -4.85 -23.57 -8.95
#